data_AF-A0A358Y5Z8-F1
#
_entry.id   AF-A0A358Y5Z8-F1
#
_cell.length_a   1.000
_cell.length_b   1.000
_cell.length_c   1.000
_cell.angle_alpha   90.00
_cell.angle_beta   90.00
_cell.angle_gamma   90.00
#
_symmetry.space_group_name_H-M   'P 1'
#
loop_
_entity.id
_entity.type
_entity.pdbx_description
1 polymer ?
#
loop_
_entity_poly.entity_id
_entity_poly.type
_entity_poly.pdbx_seq_one_letter_code
_entity_poly.pdbx_strand_id
1 'polypeptide(L)' 'MQEDHCESISVAPNFIHLATSDTCVNEAMMHETLPYYGIQFHPEVSGNQGAIILENFVSICLSQENSPE' A
#
# COMPACT_ATOMS: atom_id res chain seq x y z
N MET A 1 2.24 -0.27 20.71
CA MET A 1 2.48 -1.45 19.86
C MET A 1 3.79 -1.18 19.14
N GLN A 2 4.75 -2.08 19.24
CA GLN A 2 6.05 -1.93 18.60
C GLN A 2 5.96 -2.73 17.30
N GLU A 3 6.03 -2.02 16.18
CA GLU A 3 6.10 -2.59 14.84
C GLU A 3 7.35 -3.50 14.79
N ASP A 4 7.20 -4.75 14.37
CA ASP A 4 8.31 -5.71 14.31
C ASP A 4 9.03 -5.53 12.95
N HIS A 5 10.05 -4.67 12.92
CA HIS A 5 10.85 -4.31 11.74
C HIS A 5 11.85 -5.40 11.29
N CYS A 6 11.58 -6.69 11.55
CA CYS A 6 12.57 -7.73 11.29
C CYS A 6 12.58 -8.22 9.82
N GLU A 7 11.53 -7.95 9.03
CA GLU A 7 11.42 -8.46 7.66
C GLU A 7 10.88 -7.40 6.69
N SER A 8 11.69 -7.01 5.70
CA SER A 8 11.29 -6.15 4.57
C SER A 8 11.27 -6.95 3.27
N ILE A 9 10.29 -6.74 2.41
CA ILE A 9 10.22 -7.41 1.10
C ILE A 9 10.81 -6.57 -0.02
N SER A 10 11.54 -7.20 -0.95
CA SER A 10 11.87 -6.58 -2.24
C SER A 10 10.62 -6.43 -3.09
N VAL A 11 10.63 -5.46 -4.01
CA VAL A 11 9.55 -5.25 -4.98
C VAL A 11 9.41 -6.50 -5.86
N ALA A 12 8.21 -7.06 -5.93
CA ALA A 12 7.93 -8.25 -6.73
C ALA A 12 7.91 -7.93 -8.24
N PRO A 13 8.10 -8.93 -9.14
CA PRO A 13 7.87 -8.74 -10.57
C PRO A 13 6.46 -8.22 -10.84
N ASN A 14 6.32 -7.34 -11.83
CA ASN A 14 5.07 -6.66 -12.19
C ASN A 14 4.50 -5.74 -11.11
N PHE A 15 5.30 -5.39 -10.09
CA PHE A 15 4.98 -4.34 -9.13
C PHE A 15 5.87 -3.13 -9.35
N ILE A 16 5.25 -1.95 -9.23
CA ILE A 16 5.88 -0.65 -9.26
C ILE A 16 6.13 -0.22 -7.81
N HIS A 17 7.36 0.19 -7.54
CA HIS A 17 7.75 0.78 -6.25
C HIS A 17 7.13 2.17 -6.09
N LEU A 18 6.52 2.43 -4.93
CA LEU A 18 5.80 3.68 -4.67
C LEU A 18 6.41 4.52 -3.55
N ALA A 19 6.98 3.90 -2.52
CA ALA A 19 7.47 4.62 -1.36
C ALA A 19 8.66 3.94 -0.69
N THR A 20 9.52 4.75 -0.08
CA THR A 20 10.67 4.34 0.74
C THR A 20 10.74 5.20 2.00
N SER A 21 11.39 4.70 3.04
CA SER A 21 11.74 5.42 4.26
C SER A 21 13.21 5.18 4.62
N ASP A 22 13.68 5.87 5.65
CA ASP A 22 15.01 5.64 6.22
C ASP A 22 15.18 4.22 6.79
N THR A 23 14.07 3.52 7.09
CA THR A 23 14.07 2.18 7.70
C THR A 23 13.75 1.06 6.72
N CYS A 24 13.10 1.34 5.59
CA CYS A 24 12.77 0.35 4.58
C CYS A 24 12.82 0.93 3.16
N VAL A 25 13.50 0.21 2.26
CA VAL A 25 13.55 0.60 0.85
C VAL A 25 12.17 0.46 0.20
N ASN A 26 11.40 -0.57 0.53
CA ASN A 26 10.08 -0.83 -0.04
C ASN A 26 8.98 -0.67 1.00
N GLU A 27 8.47 0.55 1.15
CA GLU A 27 7.36 0.86 2.06
C GLU A 27 5.99 0.67 1.42
N ALA A 28 5.91 0.88 0.10
CA ALA A 28 4.69 0.68 -0.65
C ALA A 28 4.99 0.28 -2.09
N MET A 29 4.11 -0.55 -2.65
CA MET A 29 4.15 -0.98 -4.04
C MET A 29 2.74 -1.20 -4.58
N MET A 30 2.57 -1.13 -5.90
CA MET A 30 1.32 -1.50 -6.58
C MET A 30 1.59 -2.39 -7.79
N HIS A 31 0.66 -3.27 -8.13
CA HIS A 31 0.77 -4.05 -9.35
C HIS A 31 0.57 -3.15 -10.58
N GLU A 32 1.29 -3.43 -11.68
CA GLU A 32 1.27 -2.61 -12.90
C GLU A 32 -0.13 -2.47 -13.52
N THR A 33 -0.89 -3.58 -13.56
CA THR A 33 -2.22 -3.64 -14.20
C THR A 33 -3.38 -4.01 -13.26
N LEU A 34 -3.15 -4.87 -12.28
CA LEU A 34 -4.17 -5.31 -11.31
C LEU A 34 -4.32 -4.28 -10.18
N PRO A 35 -5.51 -4.16 -9.57
CA PRO A 35 -5.76 -3.22 -8.46
C PRO A 35 -5.20 -3.75 -7.13
N TYR A 36 -3.95 -4.24 -7.15
CA TYR A 36 -3.26 -4.77 -5.97
C TYR A 36 -2.28 -3.74 -5.44
N TYR A 37 -2.35 -3.51 -4.15
CA TYR A 37 -1.52 -2.57 -3.43
C TYR A 37 -0.96 -3.27 -2.20
N GLY A 38 0.31 -3.00 -1.89
CA GLY A 38 0.99 -3.49 -0.69
C GLY A 38 1.63 -2.33 0.04
N ILE A 39 1.52 -2.33 1.36
CA ILE A 39 2.19 -1.38 2.27
C ILE A 39 2.83 -2.17 3.41
N GLN A 40 3.98 -1.71 3.89
CA GLN A 40 4.77 -2.41 4.90
C GLN A 40 4.40 -1.99 6.35
N PHE A 41 3.84 -0.80 6.51
CA PHE A 41 3.42 -0.25 7.81
C PHE A 41 1.92 -0.44 8.05
N HIS A 42 1.50 -0.31 9.31
CA HIS A 42 0.11 -0.35 9.73
C HIS A 42 -0.60 1.00 9.51
N PRO A 43 -1.40 1.19 8.43
CA PRO A 43 -2.05 2.47 8.14
C PRO A 43 -3.09 2.87 9.21
N GLU A 44 -3.67 1.90 9.92
CA GLU A 44 -4.68 2.10 10.95
C GLU A 44 -4.14 2.83 12.19
N VAL A 45 -2.83 2.80 12.43
CA VAL A 45 -2.16 3.51 13.53
C VAL A 45 -1.20 4.60 13.05
N SER A 46 -1.13 4.86 11.74
CA SER A 46 -0.24 5.85 11.12
C SER A 46 -0.80 7.28 11.07
N GLY A 47 -1.81 7.56 11.91
CA GLY A 47 -2.44 8.88 12.02
C GLY A 47 -3.15 9.33 10.74
N ASN A 48 -3.10 10.64 10.45
CA ASN A 48 -3.86 11.25 9.35
C ASN A 48 -3.47 10.70 7.98
N GLN A 49 -2.17 10.47 7.75
CA GLN A 49 -1.71 9.95 6.46
C GLN A 49 -2.16 8.51 6.23
N GLY A 50 -2.15 7.69 7.29
CA GLY A 50 -2.72 6.34 7.23
C GLY A 50 -4.22 6.34 6.92
N ALA A 51 -4.98 7.25 7.54
CA ALA A 51 -6.41 7.41 7.25
C ALA A 51 -6.67 7.80 5.78
N ILE A 52 -5.88 8.72 5.23
CA ILE A 52 -5.97 9.12 3.81
C ILE A 52 -5.67 7.95 2.88
N ILE A 53 -4.67 7.12 3.20
CA ILE A 53 -4.36 5.91 2.41
C ILE A 53 -5.54 4.95 2.37
N LEU A 54 -6.17 4.72 3.54
CA LEU A 54 -7.36 3.86 3.62
C LEU A 54 -8.54 4.45 2.85
N GLU A 55 -8.79 5.76 2.94
CA GLU A 55 -9.85 6.45 2.17
C GLU A 55 -9.63 6.33 0.66
N ASN A 56 -8.38 6.50 0.20
CA ASN A 56 -8.04 6.31 -1.20
C ASN A 56 -8.27 4.87 -1.65
N PHE A 57 -7.85 3.88 -0.84
CA PHE A 57 -8.05 2.47 -1.15
C PHE A 57 -9.54 2.10 -1.26
N VAL A 58 -10.37 2.55 -0.31
CA VAL A 58 -11.82 2.34 -0.36
C VAL A 58 -12.42 3.01 -1.60
N SER A 59 -12.00 4.24 -1.92
CA SER A 59 -12.47 4.96 -3.12
C SER A 59 -12.13 4.20 -4.41
N ILE A 60 -10.95 3.57 -4.48
CA ILE A 60 -10.57 2.70 -5.59
C ILE A 60 -11.50 1.50 -5.67
N CYS A 61 -11.76 0.80 -4.57
CA CYS A 61 -12.66 -0.36 -4.54
C CYS A 61 -14.07 -0.01 -5.05
N LEU A 62 -14.64 1.10 -4.57
CA LEU A 62 -15.99 1.55 -4.98
C LEU A 62 -16.03 2.00 -6.45
N SER A 63 -14.93 2.55 -6.97
CA SER A 63 -14.85 2.94 -8.38
C SER A 63 -14.81 1.72 -9.32
N GLN A 64 -14.27 0.59 -8.86
CA GLN A 64 -14.20 -0.65 -9.65
C GLN A 64 -15.56 -1.37 -9.74
N GLU A 65 -16.45 -1.22 -8.75
CA GLU A 65 -17.83 -1.78 -8.80
C GLU A 65 -18.70 -1.17 -9.91
N ASN A 66 -18.34 0.00 -10.46
CA ASN A 66 -19.12 0.70 -11.47
C ASN A 66 -18.66 0.44 -12.91
N SER A 67 -17.73 -0.50 -13.14
CA SER A 67 -17.33 -0.89 -14.49
C SER A 67 -18.31 -1.96 -15.03
N PRO A 68 -19.06 -1.69 -16.10
CA PRO A 68 -19.91 -2.71 -16.71
C PRO A 68 -19.02 -3.83 -17.30
N GLU A 69 -19.37 -5.08 -17.03
CA GLU A 69 -18.80 -6.26 -17.71
C GLU A 69 -18.96 -6.20 -19.24
#